data_AF-A0A7Y3AUH3-F1
#
_entry.id   AF-A0A7Y3AUH3-F1
#
_cell.length_a   1.000
_cell.length_b   1.000
_cell.length_c   1.000
_cell.angle_alpha   90.00
_cell.angle_beta   90.00
_cell.angle_gamma   90.00
#
_symmetry.space_group_name_H-M   'P 1'
#
loop_
_entity.id
_entity.type
_entity.pdbx_description
1 polymer ?
#
loop_
_entity_poly.entity_id
_entity_poly.type
_entity_poly.pdbx_seq_one_letter_code
_entity_poly.pdbx_strand_id
1 'polypeptide(L)'
;LLVDQPFIDTAYLNLLITNYLNSSNGIIATNYFDKAGVPAIFDKAYFSELKKLNTDQGARDLLKKYAKEVILLDPEGKAHDMDTLDDYYKALKQLK
;
A
#
# COMPACT_ATOMS: atom_id res chain seq x y z
N LEU A 1 -3.34 -2.90 4.31
CA LEU A 1 -4.15 -1.66 4.25
C LEU A 1 -4.10 -1.03 5.64
N LEU A 2 -4.10 0.30 5.72
CA LEU A 2 -4.21 1.03 6.98
C LEU A 2 -5.63 1.58 7.17
N VAL A 3 -6.02 1.83 8.41
CA VAL A 3 -7.38 2.25 8.76
C VAL A 3 -7.61 3.76 8.54
N ASP A 4 -6.54 4.53 8.51
CA ASP A 4 -6.49 5.98 8.29
C ASP A 4 -6.47 6.37 6.80
N GLN A 5 -6.65 5.41 5.89
CA GLN A 5 -6.71 5.58 4.43
C GLN A 5 -8.13 5.36 3.87
N PRO A 6 -9.09 6.27 4.12
CA PRO A 6 -10.51 6.02 3.86
C PRO A 6 -10.88 6.10 2.37
N PHE A 7 -10.02 6.69 1.54
CA PHE A 7 -10.28 6.86 0.10
C PHE A 7 -9.84 5.67 -0.75
N ILE A 8 -9.16 4.68 -0.14
CA ILE A 8 -8.87 3.42 -0.82
C ILE A 8 -10.18 2.66 -1.02
N ASP A 9 -10.59 2.55 -2.28
CA ASP A 9 -11.85 1.92 -2.67
C ASP A 9 -11.66 0.47 -3.16
N THR A 10 -12.79 -0.21 -3.35
CA THR A 10 -12.82 -1.58 -3.86
C THR A 10 -12.22 -1.69 -5.26
N ALA A 11 -12.33 -0.65 -6.10
CA ALA A 11 -11.77 -0.66 -7.44
C ALA A 11 -10.23 -0.75 -7.39
N TYR A 12 -9.61 0.04 -6.52
CA TYR A 12 -8.16 0.03 -6.33
C TYR A 12 -7.67 -1.26 -5.66
N LEU A 13 -8.41 -1.78 -4.68
CA LEU A 13 -8.09 -3.09 -4.08
C LEU A 13 -8.16 -4.23 -5.10
N ASN A 14 -9.17 -4.22 -5.97
CA ASN A 14 -9.28 -5.19 -7.06
C ASN A 14 -8.14 -5.03 -8.08
N LEU A 15 -7.71 -3.79 -8.37
CA LEU A 15 -6.55 -3.54 -9.23
C LEU A 15 -5.28 -4.19 -8.66
N LEU A 16 -5.02 -4.03 -7.37
CA LEU A 16 -3.91 -4.69 -6.67
C LEU A 16 -4.00 -6.22 -6.80
N ILE A 17 -5.17 -6.80 -6.55
CA ILE A 17 -5.40 -8.25 -6.62
C ILE A 17 -5.20 -8.76 -8.05
N THR A 18 -5.77 -8.11 -9.05
CA THR A 18 -5.64 -8.52 -10.45
C THR A 18 -4.18 -8.46 -10.92
N ASN A 19 -3.44 -7.42 -10.54
CA ASN A 19 -2.01 -7.33 -10.88
C ASN A 19 -1.19 -8.41 -10.17
N TYR A 20 -1.50 -8.71 -8.90
CA TYR A 20 -0.85 -9.79 -8.18
C TYR A 20 -1.07 -11.14 -8.88
N LEU A 21 -2.33 -11.48 -9.21
CA LEU A 21 -2.69 -12.75 -9.84
C LEU A 21 -2.10 -12.92 -11.25
N ASN A 22 -1.87 -11.82 -11.96
CA ASN A 22 -1.33 -11.82 -13.32
C ASN A 22 0.19 -11.67 -13.39
N SER A 23 0.86 -11.43 -12.27
CA SER A 23 2.31 -11.27 -12.25
C SER A 23 3.01 -12.54 -11.74
N SER A 24 4.22 -12.79 -12.21
CA SER A 24 5.15 -13.71 -11.56
C SER A 24 5.88 -13.08 -10.37
N ASN A 25 5.62 -11.81 -10.09
CA ASN A 25 6.27 -11.05 -9.03
C ASN A 25 5.50 -11.27 -7.73
N GLY A 26 6.22 -11.54 -6.64
CA GLY A 26 5.59 -11.86 -5.37
C GLY A 26 5.23 -10.65 -4.51
N ILE A 27 5.42 -9.41 -4.97
CA ILE A 27 5.08 -8.20 -4.20
C ILE A 27 4.46 -7.14 -5.12
N ILE A 28 3.23 -6.72 -4.79
CA ILE A 28 2.57 -5.56 -5.39
C ILE A 28 2.36 -4.52 -4.29
N ALA A 29 2.65 -3.25 -4.56
CA ALA A 29 2.48 -2.17 -3.58
C ALA A 29 1.93 -0.90 -4.21
N THR A 30 1.30 -0.07 -3.40
CA THR A 30 0.89 1.27 -3.78
C THR A 30 2.11 2.19 -3.96
N ASN A 31 2.10 3.00 -5.02
CA ASN A 31 3.09 4.04 -5.24
C ASN A 31 2.77 5.32 -4.46
N TYR A 32 3.67 5.72 -3.55
CA TYR A 32 3.65 7.00 -2.86
C TYR A 32 4.87 7.82 -3.29
N PHE A 33 4.71 8.69 -4.29
CA PHE A 33 5.81 9.56 -4.76
C PHE A 33 7.12 8.76 -4.98
N ASP A 34 7.04 7.69 -5.78
CA ASP A 34 8.13 6.74 -6.09
C ASP A 34 8.63 5.91 -4.90
N LYS A 35 7.79 5.74 -3.88
CA LYS A 35 8.05 4.86 -2.73
C LYS A 35 6.96 3.80 -2.63
N ALA A 36 7.38 2.56 -2.43
CA ALA A 36 6.48 1.46 -2.11
C ALA A 36 5.82 1.69 -0.75
N GLY A 37 4.49 1.64 -0.71
CA GLY A 37 3.68 1.77 0.48
C GLY A 37 2.45 0.87 0.47
N VAL A 38 1.55 1.12 1.42
CA VAL A 38 0.32 0.35 1.63
C VAL A 38 -0.87 0.96 0.87
N PRO A 39 -1.89 0.17 0.47
CA PRO A 39 -1.94 -1.28 0.55
C PRO A 39 -0.84 -1.99 -0.27
N ALA A 40 -0.37 -3.11 0.26
CA ALA A 40 0.60 -3.98 -0.40
C ALA A 40 0.17 -5.44 -0.25
N ILE A 41 0.41 -6.23 -1.29
CA ILE A 41 0.20 -7.67 -1.32
C ILE A 41 1.57 -8.32 -1.36
N PHE A 42 1.77 -9.29 -0.46
CA PHE A 42 2.97 -10.12 -0.41
C PHE A 42 2.57 -11.57 -0.66
N ASP A 43 3.30 -12.25 -1.55
CA ASP A 43 3.18 -13.69 -1.73
C ASP A 43 3.59 -14.43 -0.45
N LYS A 44 3.04 -15.63 -0.29
CA LYS A 44 3.33 -16.53 0.84
C LYS A 44 4.83 -16.77 1.06
N ALA A 45 5.66 -16.68 0.02
CA ALA A 45 7.11 -16.81 0.12
C ALA A 45 7.73 -15.83 1.13
N TYR A 46 7.12 -14.65 1.30
CA TYR A 46 7.62 -13.60 2.19
C TYR A 46 7.09 -13.69 3.63
N PHE A 47 6.18 -14.63 3.93
CA PHE A 47 5.56 -14.72 5.26
C PHE A 47 6.59 -14.94 6.38
N SER A 48 7.65 -15.71 6.13
CA SER A 48 8.72 -15.94 7.11
C SER A 48 9.45 -14.65 7.48
N GLU A 49 9.66 -13.76 6.50
CA GLU A 49 10.31 -12.48 6.74
C GLU A 49 9.36 -11.46 7.36
N LEU A 50 8.10 -11.42 6.91
CA LEU A 50 7.06 -10.57 7.50
C LEU A 50 6.89 -10.86 9.00
N LYS A 51 6.95 -12.13 9.42
CA LYS A 51 6.88 -12.52 10.85
C LYS A 51 8.08 -12.07 11.68
N LYS A 52 9.22 -11.73 11.06
CA LYS A 52 10.44 -11.30 11.75
C LYS A 52 10.56 -9.78 11.84
N LEU A 53 9.60 -9.03 11.30
CA LEU A 53 9.63 -7.58 11.33
C LEU A 53 9.45 -7.07 12.77
N ASN A 54 10.30 -6.12 13.15
CA ASN A 54 10.17 -5.38 14.40
C ASN A 54 9.20 -4.20 14.20
N THR A 55 8.59 -3.75 15.30
CA THR A 55 7.37 -2.91 15.31
C THR A 55 7.51 -1.52 14.68
N ASP A 56 8.71 -0.93 14.63
CA ASP A 56 8.84 0.51 14.31
C ASP A 56 8.77 0.85 12.82
N GLN A 57 9.17 -0.07 11.94
CA GLN A 57 9.15 0.16 10.49
C GLN A 57 8.21 -0.77 9.72
N GLY A 58 7.78 -1.87 10.35
CA GLY A 58 6.86 -2.84 9.76
C GLY A 58 7.29 -3.34 8.39
N ALA A 59 6.33 -3.56 7.49
CA ALA A 59 6.58 -4.13 6.16
C ALA A 59 7.37 -3.21 5.21
N ARG A 60 7.60 -1.95 5.59
CA ARG A 60 8.31 -0.97 4.76
C ARG A 60 9.75 -1.38 4.46
N ASP A 61 10.42 -2.02 5.42
CA ASP A 61 11.79 -2.48 5.22
C ASP A 61 11.85 -3.64 4.23
N LEU A 62 10.84 -4.49 4.23
CA LEU A 62 10.72 -5.57 3.27
C LEU A 62 10.49 -5.03 1.84
N LEU A 63 9.64 -4.02 1.70
CA LEU A 63 9.42 -3.33 0.41
C LEU A 63 10.70 -2.68 -0.12
N LYS A 64 11.51 -2.06 0.75
CA LYS A 64 12.82 -1.49 0.36
C LYS A 64 13.81 -2.58 -0.04
N LYS A 65 13.88 -3.68 0.74
CA LYS A 65 14.78 -4.81 0.48
C LYS A 65 14.53 -5.42 -0.91
N TYR A 66 13.26 -5.57 -1.28
CA TYR A 66 12.82 -6.17 -2.53
C TYR A 66 12.40 -5.15 -3.60
N ALA A 67 12.89 -3.90 -3.53
CA ALA A 67 12.43 -2.80 -4.38
C ALA A 67 12.48 -3.08 -5.89
N LYS A 68 13.36 -3.98 -6.35
CA LYS A 68 13.45 -4.39 -7.76
C LYS A 68 12.36 -5.39 -8.19
N GLU A 69 11.75 -6.07 -7.23
CA GLU A 69 10.75 -7.11 -7.42
C GLU A 69 9.33 -6.57 -7.16
N VAL A 70 9.22 -5.41 -6.50
CA VAL A 70 7.95 -4.73 -6.25
C VAL A 70 7.40 -4.11 -7.53
N ILE A 71 6.17 -4.48 -7.88
CA ILE A 71 5.36 -3.75 -8.86
C ILE A 71 4.62 -2.63 -8.13
N LEU A 72 4.81 -1.39 -8.60
CA LEU A 72 4.18 -0.21 -8.05
C LEU A 72 2.93 0.17 -8.85
N LEU A 73 1.80 0.35 -8.16
CA LEU A 73 0.54 0.81 -8.77
C LEU A 73 0.18 2.21 -8.27
N ASP A 74 -0.13 3.10 -9.20
CA ASP A 74 -0.59 4.46 -8.89
C ASP A 74 -1.98 4.41 -8.25
N PRO A 75 -2.16 4.95 -7.03
CA PRO A 75 -3.46 5.04 -6.38
C PRO A 75 -4.38 6.11 -6.96
N GLU A 76 -3.91 6.93 -7.91
CA GLU A 76 -4.66 8.03 -8.52
C GLU A 76 -5.24 8.99 -7.46
N GLY A 77 -4.42 9.32 -6.46
CA GLY A 77 -4.81 10.21 -5.37
C GLY A 77 -5.65 9.58 -4.25
N LYS A 78 -5.98 8.27 -4.32
CA LYS A 78 -6.76 7.57 -3.28
C LYS A 78 -5.97 7.25 -2.00
N ALA A 79 -4.64 7.34 -2.08
CA ALA A 79 -3.72 6.95 -1.03
C ALA A 79 -3.30 8.15 -0.17
N HIS A 80 -4.26 8.67 0.61
CA HIS A 80 -4.04 9.81 1.51
C HIS A 80 -4.26 9.38 2.96
N ASP A 81 -3.28 9.64 3.82
CA ASP A 81 -3.33 9.35 5.26
C ASP A 81 -4.06 10.48 6.02
N MET A 82 -4.92 10.11 6.96
CA MET A 82 -5.58 11.06 7.88
C MET A 82 -4.76 11.28 9.15
N ASP A 83 -3.60 11.93 9.02
CA ASP A 83 -2.69 12.18 10.16
C ASP A 83 -3.11 13.41 10.99
N THR A 84 -3.67 14.44 10.35
CA THR A 84 -3.96 15.73 10.99
C THR A 84 -5.44 16.12 10.90
N LEU A 85 -5.85 17.07 11.76
CA LEU A 85 -7.19 17.69 11.65
C LEU A 85 -7.41 18.35 10.29
N ASP A 86 -6.36 18.93 9.70
CA ASP A 86 -6.44 19.53 8.36
C ASP A 86 -6.70 18.46 7.29
N ASP A 87 -6.11 17.28 7.41
CA ASP A 87 -6.38 16.15 6.50
C ASP A 87 -7.83 15.69 6.61
N TYR A 88 -8.35 15.60 7.84
CA TYR A 88 -9.76 15.33 8.08
C TYR A 88 -10.69 16.38 7.46
N TYR A 89 -10.39 17.68 7.64
CA TYR A 89 -11.21 18.74 7.04
C TYR A 89 -11.12 18.78 5.50
N LYS A 90 -9.97 18.46 4.91
CA LYS A 90 -9.84 18.27 3.46
C LYS A 90 -10.70 17.09 3.00
N ALA A 91 -10.65 15.96 3.71
CA ALA A 91 -11.42 14.77 3.39
C ALA A 91 -12.94 15.07 3.43
N LEU A 92 -13.41 15.77 4.46
CA LEU A 92 -14.82 16.17 4.57
C LEU A 92 -15.30 17.08 3.42
N LYS A 93 -14.41 17.90 2.84
CA LYS A 93 -14.75 18.74 1.69
C LYS A 93 -14.89 17.93 0.41
N GLN A 94 -14.14 16.84 0.25
CA GLN A 94 -14.22 15.96 -0.93
C GLN A 94 -15.47 15.08 -0.93
N LEU A 95 -16.07 14.86 0.24
CA LEU A 95 -17.31 14.07 0.40
C LEU A 95 -18.60 14.87 0.22
N LYS A 96 -18.51 16.19 0.05
CA LYS A 96 -19.64 17.10 -0.19
C LYS A 96 -19.73 17.48 -1.66
#